data_AF-A0A1N6I781-F1
#
_entry.id   AF-A0A1N6I781-F1
#
_cell.length_a   1.000
_cell.length_b   1.000
_cell.length_c   1.000
_cell.angle_alpha   90.00
_cell.angle_beta   90.00
_cell.angle_gamma   90.00
#
_symmetry.space_group_name_H-M   'P 1'
#
loop_
_entity.id
_entity.type
_entity.pdbx_description
1 polymer ?
#
loop_
_entity_poly.entity_id
_entity_poly.type
_entity_poly.pdbx_seq_one_letter_code
_entity_poly.pdbx_strand_id
1 'polypeptide(L)'
;MDISTFDKEVKAALETLPEEPVAYVKAVVSTAQNFTDFYFVDITWNDGLNETTTQLKVNREVSSEEVQEKIKAAYDYASLQALL
;
A
#
# COMPACT_ATOMS: atom_id res chain seq x y z
N MET A 1 16.39 0.36 3.25
CA MET A 1 15.83 1.73 3.40
C MET A 1 15.32 1.93 4.83
N ASP A 2 15.44 3.13 5.43
CA ASP A 2 14.83 3.42 6.74
C ASP A 2 13.31 3.62 6.63
N ILE A 3 12.57 3.47 7.74
CA ILE A 3 11.10 3.51 7.74
C ILE A 3 10.53 4.86 7.30
N SER A 4 11.21 5.97 7.59
CA SER A 4 10.72 7.30 7.24
C SER A 4 10.85 7.58 5.74
N THR A 5 11.92 7.08 5.12
CA THR A 5 12.05 7.09 3.67
C THR A 5 11.03 6.17 3.02
N PHE A 6 10.87 4.94 3.52
CA PHE A 6 9.90 3.99 2.99
C PHE A 6 8.45 4.49 3.07
N ASP A 7 8.06 5.13 4.18
CA ASP A 7 6.74 5.76 4.33
C ASP A 7 6.48 6.86 3.28
N LYS A 8 7.51 7.64 2.92
CA LYS A 8 7.40 8.63 1.83
C LYS A 8 7.21 7.96 0.47
N GLU A 9 7.95 6.89 0.19
CA GLU A 9 7.81 6.15 -1.07
C GLU A 9 6.42 5.51 -1.19
N VAL A 10 5.87 4.96 -0.10
CA VAL A 10 4.51 4.42 -0.08
C VAL A 10 3.49 5.52 -0.38
N LYS A 11 3.60 6.69 0.27
CA LYS A 11 2.69 7.82 0.03
C LYS A 11 2.80 8.34 -1.40
N ALA A 12 4.02 8.49 -1.91
CA ALA A 12 4.25 8.90 -3.30
C ALA A 12 3.64 7.89 -4.28
N ALA A 13 3.81 6.58 -4.04
CA ALA A 13 3.20 5.55 -4.87
C ALA A 13 1.66 5.64 -4.87
N LEU A 14 1.05 5.89 -3.72
CA LEU A 14 -0.41 6.07 -3.61
C LEU A 14 -0.92 7.28 -4.38
N GLU A 15 -0.19 8.41 -4.37
CA GLU A 15 -0.55 9.62 -5.11
C GLU A 15 -0.53 9.44 -6.64
N THR A 16 0.14 8.40 -7.15
CA THR A 16 0.16 8.07 -8.59
C THR A 16 -1.03 7.22 -9.05
N LEU A 17 -1.85 6.73 -8.12
CA LEU A 17 -2.99 5.86 -8.43
C LEU A 17 -4.21 6.67 -8.90
N PRO A 18 -5.05 6.11 -9.79
CA PRO A 18 -6.29 6.77 -10.18
C PRO A 18 -7.30 6.84 -9.02
N GLU A 19 -8.15 7.87 -9.03
CA GLU A 19 -9.20 8.08 -8.00
C GLU A 19 -10.44 7.18 -8.21
N GLU A 20 -10.68 6.64 -9.41
CA GLU A 20 -11.82 5.75 -9.65
C GLU A 20 -11.34 4.29 -9.81
N PRO A 21 -11.98 3.31 -9.15
CA PRO A 21 -13.24 3.38 -8.39
C PRO A 21 -13.08 3.71 -6.88
N VAL A 22 -11.89 4.13 -6.42
CA VAL A 22 -11.58 4.29 -4.99
C VAL A 22 -11.70 5.73 -4.51
N ALA A 23 -12.79 6.06 -3.82
CA ALA A 23 -13.04 7.38 -3.26
C ALA A 23 -11.93 7.90 -2.32
N TYR A 24 -11.32 7.04 -1.51
CA TYR A 24 -10.07 7.39 -0.81
C TYR A 24 -9.20 6.18 -0.46
N VAL A 25 -7.93 6.48 -0.23
CA VAL A 25 -6.93 5.53 0.26
C VAL A 25 -6.21 6.05 1.51
N LYS A 26 -5.93 5.14 2.45
CA LYS A 26 -5.06 5.40 3.60
C LYS A 26 -4.04 4.27 3.73
N ALA A 27 -2.75 4.60 3.88
CA ALA A 27 -1.73 3.63 4.26
C ALA A 27 -1.12 3.90 5.63
N VAL A 28 -0.78 2.82 6.33
CA VAL A 28 0.00 2.85 7.57
C VAL A 28 1.18 1.89 7.41
N VAL A 29 2.39 2.42 7.58
CA VAL A 29 3.63 1.61 7.59
C VAL A 29 3.98 1.24 9.02
N SER A 30 4.28 -0.04 9.26
CA SER A 30 4.67 -0.55 10.56
C SER A 30 5.81 -1.57 10.47
N THR A 31 6.33 -1.96 11.64
CA THR A 31 7.38 -2.98 11.80
C THR A 31 6.92 -4.00 12.83
N ALA A 32 7.39 -5.24 12.71
CA ALA A 32 7.15 -6.28 13.70
C ALA A 32 8.47 -6.78 14.26
N GLN A 33 8.54 -6.95 15.59
CA GLN A 33 9.77 -7.37 16.29
C GLN A 33 10.29 -8.73 15.81
N ASN A 34 9.40 -9.64 15.40
CA ASN A 34 9.75 -10.97 14.90
C ASN A 34 10.07 -11.00 13.39
N PHE A 35 9.96 -9.87 12.69
CA PHE A 35 10.18 -9.75 11.25
C PHE A 35 11.01 -8.50 10.94
N THR A 36 12.27 -8.52 11.38
CA THR A 36 13.19 -7.38 11.26
C THR A 36 13.57 -7.04 9.82
N ASP A 37 13.42 -7.98 8.89
CA ASP A 37 13.78 -7.80 7.49
C ASP A 37 12.62 -7.25 6.65
N PHE A 38 11.48 -6.97 7.30
CA PHE A 38 10.25 -6.54 6.62
C PHE A 38 9.69 -5.23 7.17
N TYR A 39 9.01 -4.52 6.29
CA TYR A 39 8.00 -3.51 6.58
C TYR A 39 6.62 -4.09 6.27
N PHE A 40 5.63 -3.66 7.06
CA PHE A 40 4.24 -4.01 6.84
C PHE A 40 3.50 -2.75 6.44
N VAL A 41 2.72 -2.82 5.37
CA VAL A 41 1.93 -1.69 4.87
C VAL A 41 0.47 -2.11 4.88
N ASP A 42 -0.30 -1.51 5.78
CA ASP A 42 -1.75 -1.69 5.81
C ASP A 42 -2.38 -0.59 4.96
N ILE A 43 -2.98 -0.97 3.83
CA ILE A 43 -3.65 -0.04 2.92
C ILE A 43 -5.15 -0.26 2.99
N THR A 44 -5.87 0.77 3.39
CA THR A 44 -7.33 0.80 3.43
C THR A 44 -7.85 1.54 2.21
N TRP A 45 -8.67 0.85 1.43
CA TRP A 45 -9.35 1.36 0.23
C TRP A 45 -10.83 1.53 0.56
N ASN A 46 -11.39 2.67 0.16
CA ASN A 46 -12.81 2.93 0.32
C ASN A 46 -13.41 3.33 -1.04
N ASP A 47 -14.47 2.63 -1.45
CA ASP A 47 -15.18 2.84 -2.74
C ASP A 47 -16.40 3.79 -2.61
N GLY A 48 -16.59 4.40 -1.43
CA GLY A 48 -17.75 5.21 -1.06
C GLY A 48 -18.83 4.44 -0.30
N LEU A 49 -18.79 3.10 -0.27
CA LEU A 49 -19.78 2.24 0.35
C LEU A 49 -19.16 1.22 1.32
N ASN A 50 -18.00 0.66 0.96
CA ASN A 50 -17.27 -0.36 1.70
C ASN A 50 -15.84 0.09 1.98
N GLU A 51 -15.28 -0.44 3.06
CA GLU A 51 -13.84 -0.34 3.37
C GLU A 51 -13.20 -1.71 3.28
N THR A 52 -12.08 -1.81 2.57
CA THR A 52 -11.25 -3.02 2.51
C THR A 52 -9.82 -2.67 2.89
N THR A 53 -9.26 -3.40 3.87
CA THR A 53 -7.85 -3.26 4.24
C THR A 53 -7.03 -4.42 3.71
N THR A 54 -6.01 -4.11 2.91
CA THR A 54 -5.02 -5.06 2.42
C THR A 54 -3.69 -4.84 3.14
N GLN A 55 -3.11 -5.89 3.71
CA GLN A 55 -1.78 -5.83 4.30
C GLN A 55 -0.73 -6.35 3.32
N LEU A 56 0.32 -5.56 3.09
CA LEU A 56 1.49 -5.95 2.32
C LEU A 56 2.67 -6.20 3.24
N LYS A 57 3.40 -7.29 2.99
CA LYS A 57 4.69 -7.59 3.62
C LYS A 57 5.80 -7.33 2.61
N VAL A 58 6.63 -6.33 2.87
CA VAL A 58 7.64 -5.82 1.93
C VAL A 58 9.03 -5.95 2.56
N ASN A 59 10.00 -6.50 1.83
CA ASN A 59 11.38 -6.60 2.31
C ASN A 59 12.00 -5.19 2.45
N ARG A 60 12.86 -4.94 3.44
CA ARG A 60 13.49 -3.61 3.65
C ARG A 60 14.58 -3.27 2.63
N GLU A 61 15.05 -4.25 1.87
CA GLU A 61 16.09 -4.12 0.84
C GLU A 61 15.53 -3.83 -0.55
N VAL A 62 14.21 -3.65 -0.68
CA VAL A 62 13.57 -3.34 -1.97
C VAL A 62 13.90 -1.92 -2.45
N SER A 63 13.82 -1.71 -3.77
CA SER A 63 13.90 -0.39 -4.39
C SER A 63 12.55 0.35 -4.31
N SER A 64 12.57 1.67 -4.51
CA SER A 64 11.35 2.48 -4.66
C SER A 64 10.42 1.98 -5.77
N GLU A 65 11.01 1.53 -6.89
CA GLU A 65 10.26 0.97 -8.02
C GLU A 65 9.49 -0.29 -7.61
N GLU A 66 10.13 -1.19 -6.86
CA GLU A 66 9.47 -2.39 -6.35
C GLU A 66 8.36 -2.06 -5.33
N VAL A 67 8.54 -0.99 -4.52
CA VAL A 67 7.45 -0.48 -3.66
C VAL A 67 6.26 -0.06 -4.52
N GLN A 68 6.49 0.74 -5.56
CA GLN A 68 5.43 1.21 -6.44
C GLN A 68 4.69 0.05 -7.13
N GLU A 69 5.41 -0.94 -7.63
CA GLU A 69 4.81 -2.13 -8.25
C GLU A 69 3.91 -2.90 -7.28
N LYS A 70 4.36 -3.11 -6.04
CA LYS A 70 3.55 -3.81 -5.01
C LYS A 70 2.30 -3.02 -4.61
N ILE A 71 2.42 -1.70 -4.46
CA ILE A 71 1.27 -0.83 -4.16
C ILE A 71 0.27 -0.84 -5.32
N LYS A 72 0.75 -0.76 -6.56
CA LYS A 72 -0.11 -0.82 -7.75
C LYS A 72 -0.83 -2.16 -7.87
N ALA A 73 -0.14 -3.27 -7.65
CA ALA A 73 -0.77 -4.59 -7.66
C ALA A 73 -1.86 -4.72 -6.57
N ALA A 74 -1.64 -4.13 -5.39
CA ALA A 74 -2.64 -4.09 -4.33
C ALA A 74 -3.87 -3.23 -4.72
N TYR A 75 -3.63 -2.10 -5.39
CA TYR A 75 -4.69 -1.24 -5.92
C TYR A 75 -5.51 -1.93 -7.01
N ASP A 76 -4.86 -2.57 -7.98
CA ASP A 76 -5.55 -3.27 -9.08
C ASP A 76 -6.46 -4.37 -8.53
N TYR A 77 -5.98 -5.12 -7.53
CA TYR A 77 -6.79 -6.11 -6.83
C TYR A 77 -7.99 -5.49 -6.09
N ALA A 78 -7.78 -4.41 -5.33
CA ALA A 78 -8.85 -3.72 -4.61
C ALA A 78 -9.89 -3.12 -5.56
N SER A 79 -9.44 -2.54 -6.68
CA SER A 79 -10.30 -1.96 -7.71
C SER A 79 -11.16 -3.02 -8.38
N LEU A 80 -10.59 -4.20 -8.67
CA LEU A 80 -11.37 -5.33 -9.19
C LEU A 80 -12.44 -5.79 -8.20
N GLN A 81 -12.16 -5.80 -6.90
CA GLN A 81 -13.14 -6.15 -5.86
C GLN A 81 -14.27 -5.12 -5.78
N ALA A 82 -13.97 -3.83 -5.90
CA ALA A 82 -14.97 -2.76 -5.87
C ALA A 82 -15.94 -2.77 -7.08
N LEU A 83 -15.54 -3.41 -8.19
CA LEU A 83 -16.34 -3.51 -9.41
C LEU A 83 -17.24 -4.76 -9.47
N LEU A 84 -17.12 -5.68 -8.50
CA LEU A 84 -17.89 -6.93 -8.40
C LEU A 84 -19.13 -6.77 -7.51
#